data_AF-A0A838T3K7-F1
#
_entry.id   AF-A0A838T3K7-F1
#
_cell.length_a   1.000
_cell.length_b   1.000
_cell.length_c   1.000
_cell.angle_alpha   90.00
_cell.angle_beta   90.00
_cell.angle_gamma   90.00
#
_symmetry.space_group_name_H-M   'P 1'
#
loop_
_entity.id
_entity.type
_entity.pdbx_description
1 polymer ?
#
loop_
_entity_poly.entity_id
_entity_poly.type
_entity_poly.pdbx_seq_one_letter_code
_entity_poly.pdbx_strand_id
1 'polypeptide(L)'
;RTINSDLPTGGPDFVHVVREDVVNRDLLFVGTDVGAYVSTDRGGHWQKFMNGLPTVPVYDLKIHPRDRELIAGTHGRSIWTVDISPLEQMNGGVMAAGTHFFTPKSAYQYSVATSQRFDGDKIFRAANTPYGAELVYRLTSGTTRDTTRILITNIRGDTVRTLTGPGGPGLHRVYWDLRTRAKPLGPAARRDSVIAANQRRIREDSVRRAGGDTTSGAGRRGGGGLAKGDLNLRPSESPTLGAAAPGSGGGGGGGGGGSGRAGINVDPGDYLVTITANGQQLRQVVRVERVGEIIDNPLGSPDDEEESQEIDPIDP
;
A
#
# COMPACT_ATOMS: atom_id res chain seq x y z
N ARG A 1 -23.98 20.83 23.19
CA ARG A 1 -24.16 21.02 21.74
C ARG A 1 -24.50 19.66 21.14
N THR A 2 -25.52 19.58 20.28
CA THR A 2 -25.85 18.37 19.53
C THR A 2 -24.87 18.19 18.36
N ILE A 3 -24.55 16.94 18.01
CA ILE A 3 -23.59 16.59 16.96
C ILE A 3 -24.19 15.70 15.88
N ASN A 4 -25.51 15.48 15.90
CA ASN A 4 -26.20 14.66 14.90
C ASN A 4 -26.42 15.40 13.57
N SER A 5 -26.58 16.73 13.58
CA SER A 5 -26.63 17.63 12.42
C SER A 5 -27.27 17.00 11.16
N ASP A 6 -26.47 16.71 10.13
CA ASP A 6 -26.85 16.14 8.83
C ASP A 6 -26.49 14.64 8.69
N LEU A 7 -26.18 13.96 9.81
CA LEU A 7 -25.94 12.52 9.78
C LEU A 7 -27.20 11.84 9.19
N PRO A 8 -27.08 11.02 8.12
CA PRO A 8 -28.24 10.53 7.40
C PRO A 8 -29.23 9.78 8.29
N THR A 9 -30.54 10.00 8.09
CA THR A 9 -31.63 9.28 8.76
C THR A 9 -32.31 8.32 7.78
N GLY A 10 -32.62 7.08 8.19
CA GLY A 10 -33.29 6.08 7.33
C GLY A 10 -32.32 5.09 6.66
N GLY A 11 -31.37 4.56 7.44
CA GLY A 11 -30.32 3.68 6.97
C GLY A 11 -29.34 3.32 8.10
N PRO A 12 -28.50 4.27 8.57
CA PRO A 12 -27.63 4.08 9.73
C PRO A 12 -28.39 4.07 11.07
N ASP A 13 -29.59 3.49 11.11
CA ASP A 13 -30.63 3.70 12.13
C ASP A 13 -30.13 3.56 13.59
N PHE A 14 -29.04 2.82 13.79
CA PHE A 14 -28.30 2.79 15.06
C PHE A 14 -26.83 3.21 14.89
N VAL A 15 -26.40 4.09 15.79
CA VAL A 15 -25.00 4.44 16.01
C VAL A 15 -24.45 3.52 17.11
N HIS A 16 -23.43 2.74 16.78
CA HIS A 16 -22.81 1.80 17.71
C HIS A 16 -21.62 2.41 18.45
N VAL A 17 -20.89 3.28 17.77
CA VAL A 17 -19.64 3.85 18.29
C VAL A 17 -19.41 5.26 17.77
N VAL A 18 -18.91 6.13 18.64
CA VAL A 18 -18.38 7.44 18.31
C VAL A 18 -16.93 7.51 18.80
N ARG A 19 -16.04 8.07 17.98
CA ARG A 19 -14.63 8.30 18.33
C ARG A 19 -14.21 9.70 17.91
N GLU A 20 -13.64 10.44 18.85
CA GLU A 20 -12.92 11.68 18.59
C GLU A 20 -11.46 11.35 18.31
N ASP A 21 -10.86 12.04 17.35
CA ASP A 21 -9.45 11.90 17.06
C ASP A 21 -8.56 12.45 18.19
N VAL A 22 -7.39 11.82 18.38
CA VAL A 22 -6.48 12.16 19.47
C VAL A 22 -5.61 13.38 19.17
N VAL A 23 -5.50 13.79 17.90
CA VAL A 23 -4.67 14.91 17.44
C VAL A 23 -5.53 16.12 17.07
N ASN A 24 -6.64 15.90 16.38
CA ASN A 24 -7.56 16.92 15.90
C ASN A 24 -8.97 16.72 16.48
N ARG A 25 -9.32 17.55 17.47
CA ARG A 25 -10.60 17.46 18.18
C ARG A 25 -11.84 17.78 17.32
N ASP A 26 -11.65 18.33 16.12
CA ASP A 26 -12.75 18.57 15.18
C ASP A 26 -13.00 17.36 14.26
N LEU A 27 -12.07 16.39 14.23
CA LEU A 27 -12.20 15.15 13.49
C LEU A 27 -12.92 14.09 14.34
N LEU A 28 -14.13 13.73 13.92
CA LEU A 28 -14.96 12.73 14.57
C LEU A 28 -15.28 11.58 13.61
N PHE A 29 -15.37 10.37 14.14
CA PHE A 29 -15.78 9.17 13.42
C PHE A 29 -16.96 8.51 14.12
N VAL A 30 -17.86 7.94 13.32
CA VAL A 30 -19.04 7.21 13.79
C VAL A 30 -19.16 5.90 13.05
N GLY A 31 -19.40 4.81 13.78
CA GLY A 31 -19.77 3.51 13.23
C GLY A 31 -21.26 3.25 13.41
N THR A 32 -21.91 2.76 12.35
CA THR A 32 -23.36 2.54 12.26
C THR A 32 -23.66 1.19 11.61
N ASP A 33 -24.93 0.82 11.46
CA ASP A 33 -25.36 -0.40 10.77
C ASP A 33 -25.03 -0.46 9.27
N VAL A 34 -24.74 0.67 8.64
CA VAL A 34 -24.54 0.76 7.18
C VAL A 34 -23.15 1.25 6.79
N GLY A 35 -22.26 1.42 7.76
CA GLY A 35 -20.86 1.75 7.54
C GLY A 35 -20.31 2.71 8.59
N ALA A 36 -19.25 3.43 8.21
CA ALA A 36 -18.67 4.49 9.01
C ALA A 36 -18.91 5.85 8.37
N TYR A 37 -18.94 6.88 9.20
CA TYR A 37 -19.06 8.28 8.82
C TYR A 37 -17.95 9.09 9.50
N VAL A 38 -17.56 10.19 8.86
CA VAL A 38 -16.56 11.12 9.38
C VAL A 38 -17.09 12.54 9.34
N SER A 39 -16.70 13.35 10.33
CA SER A 39 -16.89 14.79 10.36
C SER A 39 -15.54 15.46 10.59
N THR A 40 -15.26 16.55 9.88
CA THR A 40 -14.03 17.36 10.02
C THR A 40 -14.30 18.73 10.64
N ASP A 41 -15.48 18.92 11.23
CA ASP A 41 -15.96 20.19 11.80
C ASP A 41 -16.76 19.97 13.09
N ARG A 42 -16.35 18.95 13.86
CA ARG A 42 -16.88 18.64 15.19
C ARG A 42 -18.37 18.27 15.20
N GLY A 43 -18.79 17.50 14.20
CA GLY A 43 -20.16 17.01 14.04
C GLY A 43 -21.11 18.04 13.43
N GLY A 44 -20.57 19.07 12.75
CA GLY A 44 -21.37 20.03 11.98
C GLY A 44 -21.86 19.43 10.67
N HIS A 45 -21.01 18.67 9.98
CA HIS A 45 -21.32 17.94 8.77
C HIS A 45 -20.73 16.52 8.79
N TRP A 46 -21.51 15.55 8.31
CA TRP A 46 -21.15 14.13 8.24
C TRP A 46 -21.10 13.65 6.79
N GLN A 47 -20.04 12.91 6.47
CA GLN A 47 -19.88 12.26 5.17
C GLN A 47 -19.59 10.77 5.36
N LYS A 48 -20.05 9.93 4.43
CA LYS A 48 -19.72 8.50 4.44
C LYS A 48 -18.20 8.33 4.37
N PHE A 49 -17.65 7.54 5.27
CA PHE A 49 -16.21 7.37 5.39
C PHE A 49 -15.70 6.31 4.42
N MET A 50 -14.74 6.73 3.58
CA MET A 50 -13.99 5.93 2.61
C MET A 50 -14.79 5.32 1.46
N ASN A 51 -14.18 5.35 0.28
CA ASN A 51 -14.61 4.51 -0.84
C ASN A 51 -14.10 3.08 -0.62
N GLY A 52 -14.94 2.09 -0.89
CA GLY A 52 -14.58 0.67 -0.83
C GLY A 52 -14.98 -0.06 0.46
N LEU A 53 -15.33 0.65 1.55
CA LEU A 53 -15.98 0.02 2.70
C LEU A 53 -17.39 -0.41 2.27
N PRO A 54 -17.76 -1.70 2.34
CA PRO A 54 -19.09 -2.16 1.97
C PRO A 54 -20.14 -1.61 2.95
N THR A 55 -21.41 -1.66 2.54
CA THR A 55 -22.52 -1.43 3.47
C THR A 55 -22.56 -2.58 4.47
N VAL A 56 -22.03 -2.34 5.67
CA VAL A 56 -21.89 -3.34 6.75
C VAL A 56 -21.92 -2.62 8.11
N PRO A 57 -22.46 -3.25 9.16
CA PRO A 57 -22.35 -2.71 10.51
C PRO A 57 -20.91 -2.54 10.97
N VAL A 58 -20.61 -1.39 11.56
CA VAL A 58 -19.34 -1.04 12.20
C VAL A 58 -19.57 -0.88 13.69
N TYR A 59 -19.15 -1.87 14.48
CA TYR A 59 -19.45 -1.94 15.92
C TYR A 59 -18.41 -1.25 16.79
N ASP A 60 -17.14 -1.21 16.37
CA ASP A 60 -16.09 -0.50 17.10
C ASP A 60 -15.13 0.19 16.14
N LEU A 61 -14.57 1.29 16.65
CA LEU A 61 -13.57 2.11 15.99
C LEU A 61 -12.44 2.36 17.00
N LYS A 62 -11.20 2.22 16.57
CA LYS A 62 -10.00 2.54 17.36
C LYS A 62 -9.05 3.38 16.52
N ILE A 63 -8.40 4.34 17.16
CA ILE A 63 -7.37 5.16 16.54
C ILE A 63 -6.03 4.72 17.13
N HIS A 64 -5.12 4.28 16.27
CA HIS A 64 -3.77 3.92 16.69
C HIS A 64 -2.94 5.20 16.85
N PRO A 65 -2.50 5.58 18.06
CA PRO A 65 -1.92 6.91 18.31
C PRO A 65 -0.56 7.11 17.62
N ARG A 66 0.25 6.05 17.53
CA ARG A 66 1.56 6.08 16.85
C ARG A 66 1.41 6.15 15.32
N ASP A 67 0.69 5.20 14.76
CA ASP A 67 0.57 5.04 13.31
C ASP A 67 -0.51 5.94 12.69
N ARG A 68 -1.34 6.62 13.49
CA ARG A 68 -2.42 7.51 13.00
C ARG A 68 -3.37 6.78 12.05
N GLU A 69 -3.74 5.56 12.42
CA GLU A 69 -4.65 4.73 11.63
C GLU A 69 -5.99 4.57 12.34
N LEU A 70 -7.08 4.64 11.57
CA LEU A 70 -8.39 4.23 12.04
C LEU A 70 -8.57 2.75 11.76
N ILE A 71 -8.90 2.00 12.81
CA ILE A 71 -9.18 0.57 12.79
C ILE A 71 -10.68 0.39 13.00
N ALA A 72 -11.36 -0.27 12.06
CA ALA A 72 -12.79 -0.54 12.13
C ALA A 72 -13.08 -2.04 12.28
N GLY A 73 -13.81 -2.37 13.34
CA GLY A 73 -14.36 -3.70 13.57
C GLY A 73 -15.73 -3.84 12.90
N THR A 74 -15.78 -4.61 11.81
CA THR A 74 -17.00 -4.79 11.01
C THR A 74 -17.69 -6.12 11.30
N HIS A 75 -19.00 -6.20 11.03
CA HIS A 75 -19.73 -7.45 11.11
C HIS A 75 -19.45 -8.37 9.90
N GLY A 76 -18.71 -9.46 10.11
CA GLY A 76 -18.51 -10.51 9.10
C GLY A 76 -17.64 -10.11 7.91
N ARG A 77 -16.95 -8.95 7.95
CA ARG A 77 -16.04 -8.47 6.90
C ARG A 77 -14.63 -8.13 7.44
N SER A 78 -14.25 -8.78 8.55
CA SER A 78 -12.95 -8.64 9.22
C SER A 78 -12.64 -7.21 9.69
N ILE A 79 -11.36 -6.92 9.92
CA ILE A 79 -10.86 -5.61 10.36
C ILE A 79 -10.43 -4.80 9.15
N TRP A 80 -10.76 -3.51 9.16
CA TRP A 80 -10.33 -2.53 8.16
C TRP A 80 -9.43 -1.51 8.81
N THR A 81 -8.33 -1.15 8.15
CA THR A 81 -7.40 -0.12 8.62
C THR A 81 -7.14 0.90 7.52
N VAL A 82 -7.00 2.16 7.89
CA VAL A 82 -6.63 3.24 6.97
C VAL A 82 -5.87 4.34 7.70
N ASP A 83 -4.88 4.92 7.03
CA ASP A 83 -4.22 6.13 7.51
C ASP A 83 -5.18 7.33 7.51
N ILE A 84 -5.35 7.95 8.67
CA ILE A 84 -6.13 9.16 8.87
C ILE A 84 -5.29 10.42 9.06
N SER A 85 -3.96 10.32 9.01
CA SER A 85 -3.06 11.47 9.18
C SER A 85 -3.34 12.67 8.23
N PRO A 86 -3.83 12.50 6.98
CA PRO A 86 -4.25 13.65 6.16
C PRO A 86 -5.51 14.31 6.71
N LEU A 87 -6.44 13.54 7.30
CA LEU A 87 -7.66 14.08 7.89
C LEU A 87 -7.38 14.80 9.20
N GLU A 88 -6.41 14.34 9.98
CA GLU A 88 -5.97 15.04 11.19
C GLU A 88 -5.45 16.45 10.88
N GLN A 89 -4.90 16.67 9.69
CA GLN A 89 -4.41 17.99 9.23
C GLN A 89 -5.55 18.92 8.78
N MET A 90 -6.80 18.46 8.70
CA MET A 90 -7.94 19.25 8.26
C MET A 90 -8.29 20.32 9.30
N ASN A 91 -8.11 21.58 8.94
CA ASN A 91 -8.51 22.73 9.74
C ASN A 91 -9.23 23.77 8.86
N GLY A 92 -9.69 24.86 9.47
CA GLY A 92 -10.41 25.93 8.75
C GLY A 92 -9.64 26.48 7.53
N GLY A 93 -8.31 26.57 7.61
CA GLY A 93 -7.46 26.99 6.49
C GLY A 93 -7.44 25.98 5.35
N VAL A 94 -7.33 24.68 5.66
CA VAL A 94 -7.37 23.61 4.65
C VAL A 94 -8.76 23.51 4.00
N MET A 95 -9.83 23.71 4.79
CA MET A 95 -11.20 23.69 4.29
C MET A 95 -11.49 24.87 3.35
N ALA A 96 -10.98 26.06 3.69
CA ALA A 96 -11.09 27.27 2.87
C ALA A 96 -10.20 27.24 1.62
N ALA A 97 -9.13 26.45 1.62
CA ALA A 97 -8.26 26.29 0.46
C ALA A 97 -8.95 25.46 -0.65
N GLY A 98 -8.84 25.92 -1.90
CA GLY A 98 -9.36 25.18 -3.06
C GLY A 98 -8.50 23.98 -3.49
N THR A 99 -7.22 24.01 -3.13
CA THR A 99 -6.24 22.95 -3.38
C THR A 99 -5.35 22.82 -2.14
N HIS A 100 -5.14 21.60 -1.65
CA HIS A 100 -4.23 21.35 -0.53
C HIS A 100 -3.43 20.08 -0.75
N PHE A 101 -2.13 20.12 -0.41
CA PHE A 101 -1.25 18.95 -0.43
C PHE A 101 -0.80 18.68 1.00
N PHE A 102 -1.29 17.56 1.55
CA PHE A 102 -1.05 17.18 2.94
C PHE A 102 0.41 16.77 3.15
N THR A 103 0.92 17.02 4.35
CA THR A 103 2.26 16.56 4.72
C THR A 103 2.25 15.02 4.76
N PRO A 104 3.08 14.37 3.93
CA PRO A 104 3.13 12.92 3.83
C PRO A 104 3.95 12.33 4.99
N LYS A 105 3.67 11.06 5.33
CA LYS A 105 4.50 10.29 6.27
C LYS A 105 5.84 9.91 5.65
N SER A 106 6.81 9.57 6.50
CA SER A 106 8.00 8.85 6.06
C SER A 106 7.60 7.56 5.33
N ALA A 107 8.21 7.32 4.18
CA ALA A 107 8.04 6.12 3.40
C ALA A 107 9.17 5.13 3.70
N TYR A 108 8.82 3.87 3.88
CA TYR A 108 9.78 2.84 4.25
C TYR A 108 10.09 1.93 3.08
N GLN A 109 11.38 1.74 2.82
CA GLN A 109 11.87 0.68 1.96
C GLN A 109 12.02 -0.59 2.76
N TYR A 110 11.26 -1.60 2.36
CA TYR A 110 11.34 -2.94 2.94
C TYR A 110 11.27 -3.99 1.83
N SER A 111 11.90 -5.12 2.08
CA SER A 111 11.74 -6.32 1.26
C SER A 111 10.73 -7.22 1.94
N VAL A 112 9.73 -7.67 1.20
CA VAL A 112 8.88 -8.74 1.70
C VAL A 112 9.64 -10.04 1.52
N ALA A 113 10.04 -10.67 2.61
CA ALA A 113 10.63 -11.99 2.57
C ALA A 113 9.61 -12.98 2.00
N THR A 114 9.86 -13.47 0.79
CA THR A 114 9.05 -14.54 0.20
C THR A 114 9.48 -15.86 0.80
N SER A 115 8.83 -16.29 1.89
CA SER A 115 8.99 -17.67 2.37
C SER A 115 8.11 -18.59 1.51
N GLN A 116 8.71 -19.60 0.87
CA GLN A 116 7.93 -20.69 0.29
C GLN A 116 7.33 -21.52 1.43
N ARG A 117 6.01 -21.46 1.59
CA ARG A 117 5.26 -22.28 2.54
C ARG A 117 4.23 -23.09 1.75
N PHE A 118 4.06 -24.35 2.14
CA PHE A 118 3.09 -25.27 1.53
C PHE A 118 1.82 -25.31 2.38
N ASP A 119 1.14 -24.16 2.47
CA ASP A 119 -0.02 -24.01 3.37
C ASP A 119 -1.35 -24.49 2.75
N GLY A 120 -1.33 -24.99 1.50
CA GLY A 120 -2.53 -25.39 0.74
C GLY A 120 -3.55 -24.24 0.63
N ASP A 121 -4.84 -24.56 0.60
CA ASP A 121 -5.94 -23.57 0.48
C ASP A 121 -6.24 -22.81 1.79
N LYS A 122 -5.41 -22.93 2.83
CA LYS A 122 -5.62 -22.29 4.15
C LYS A 122 -5.05 -20.86 4.23
N ILE A 123 -4.74 -20.24 3.09
CA ILE A 123 -4.17 -18.90 3.04
C ILE A 123 -5.28 -17.88 2.81
N PHE A 124 -5.73 -17.24 3.89
CA PHE A 124 -6.62 -16.08 3.82
C PHE A 124 -5.79 -14.81 3.97
N ARG A 125 -5.62 -14.07 2.88
CA ARG A 125 -4.88 -12.79 2.86
C ARG A 125 -5.79 -11.68 2.35
N ALA A 126 -5.78 -10.56 3.04
CA ALA A 126 -6.26 -9.30 2.49
C ALA A 126 -5.13 -8.64 1.69
N ALA A 127 -5.49 -7.78 0.73
CA ALA A 127 -4.51 -6.94 0.07
C ALA A 127 -3.97 -5.91 1.07
N ASN A 128 -2.64 -5.82 1.19
CA ASN A 128 -2.00 -4.74 1.94
C ASN A 128 -2.07 -3.43 1.17
N THR A 129 -1.91 -2.32 1.89
CA THR A 129 -1.68 -0.99 1.30
C THR A 129 -0.57 -1.06 0.25
N PRO A 130 -0.71 -0.36 -0.90
CA PRO A 130 0.34 -0.33 -1.90
C PRO A 130 1.69 0.08 -1.31
N TYR A 131 2.74 -0.63 -1.72
CA TYR A 131 4.10 -0.33 -1.31
C TYR A 131 4.52 1.08 -1.76
N GLY A 132 5.10 1.84 -0.84
CA GLY A 132 5.83 3.07 -1.13
C GLY A 132 5.34 4.29 -0.37
N ALA A 133 5.57 5.48 -0.92
CA ALA A 133 5.15 6.74 -0.32
C ALA A 133 3.70 7.07 -0.69
N GLU A 134 2.85 7.27 0.30
CA GLU A 134 1.49 7.77 0.10
C GLU A 134 1.49 9.29 -0.03
N LEU A 135 0.89 9.78 -1.11
CA LEU A 135 0.77 11.20 -1.44
C LEU A 135 -0.71 11.54 -1.47
N VAL A 136 -1.15 12.38 -0.53
CA VAL A 136 -2.57 12.73 -0.37
C VAL A 136 -2.78 14.20 -0.66
N TYR A 137 -3.79 14.54 -1.45
CA TYR A 137 -4.15 15.92 -1.75
C TYR A 137 -5.67 16.09 -1.88
N ARG A 138 -6.14 17.30 -1.64
CA ARG A 138 -7.55 17.70 -1.73
C ARG A 138 -7.74 18.73 -2.83
N LEU A 139 -8.78 18.56 -3.64
CA LEU A 139 -9.23 19.49 -4.67
C LEU A 139 -10.71 19.82 -4.44
N THR A 140 -11.12 21.08 -4.60
CA THR A 140 -12.54 21.48 -4.51
C THR A 140 -13.17 21.78 -5.87
N SER A 141 -12.36 21.86 -6.92
CA SER A 141 -12.77 22.17 -8.29
C SER A 141 -12.06 21.26 -9.29
N GLY A 142 -12.55 21.26 -10.53
CA GLY A 142 -12.09 20.38 -11.61
C GLY A 142 -13.17 19.39 -12.01
N THR A 143 -12.81 18.45 -12.86
CA THR A 143 -13.70 17.40 -13.37
C THR A 143 -13.07 16.03 -13.16
N THR A 144 -13.87 14.97 -13.14
CA THR A 144 -13.37 13.59 -12.97
C THR A 144 -12.46 13.12 -14.11
N ARG A 145 -12.42 13.86 -15.23
CA ARG A 145 -11.52 13.60 -16.37
C ARG A 145 -10.20 14.34 -16.27
N ASP A 146 -10.12 15.37 -15.42
CA ASP A 146 -8.89 16.11 -15.23
C ASP A 146 -7.85 15.26 -14.52
N THR A 147 -6.59 15.65 -14.68
CA THR A 147 -5.46 14.96 -14.07
C THR A 147 -4.54 15.94 -13.36
N THR A 148 -3.96 15.45 -12.27
CA THR A 148 -3.00 16.16 -11.44
C THR A 148 -1.60 15.63 -11.72
N ARG A 149 -0.66 16.52 -12.02
CA ARG A 149 0.74 16.13 -12.22
C ARG A 149 1.46 16.14 -10.89
N ILE A 150 2.20 15.07 -10.61
CA ILE A 150 3.02 14.93 -9.40
C ILE A 150 4.47 14.72 -9.83
N LEU A 151 5.33 15.66 -9.50
CA LEU A 151 6.76 15.64 -9.80
C LEU A 151 7.55 15.34 -8.53
N ILE A 152 8.41 14.32 -8.58
CA ILE A 152 9.29 13.96 -7.47
C ILE A 152 10.72 14.28 -7.89
N THR A 153 11.39 15.08 -7.07
CA THR A 153 12.78 15.51 -7.27
C THR A 153 13.63 15.17 -6.06
N ASN A 154 14.91 14.88 -6.27
CA ASN A 154 15.86 14.77 -5.18
C ASN A 154 16.29 16.17 -4.69
N ILE A 155 17.08 16.23 -3.61
CA ILE A 155 17.61 17.49 -3.08
C ILE A 155 18.53 18.27 -4.04
N ARG A 156 19.05 17.62 -5.10
CA ARG A 156 19.86 18.26 -6.15
C ARG A 156 18.99 18.88 -7.25
N GLY A 157 17.68 18.67 -7.23
CA GLY A 157 16.74 19.12 -8.26
C GLY A 157 16.57 18.15 -9.43
N ASP A 158 17.21 16.96 -9.41
CA ASP A 158 17.04 15.97 -10.47
C ASP A 158 15.63 15.36 -10.40
N THR A 159 14.98 15.21 -11.55
CA THR A 159 13.69 14.50 -11.64
C THR A 159 13.89 13.00 -11.42
N VAL A 160 13.30 12.50 -10.35
CA VAL A 160 13.32 11.08 -9.98
C VAL A 160 12.16 10.33 -10.63
N ARG A 161 10.96 10.90 -10.53
CA ARG A 161 9.72 10.31 -11.02
C ARG A 161 8.70 11.38 -11.37
N THR A 162 7.84 11.08 -12.32
CA THR A 162 6.60 11.82 -12.56
C THR A 162 5.45 10.84 -12.48
N LEU A 163 4.42 11.20 -11.72
CA LEU A 163 3.18 10.45 -11.58
C LEU A 163 2.02 11.33 -12.02
N THR A 164 0.89 10.67 -12.27
CA THR A 164 -0.37 11.31 -12.62
C THR A 164 -1.42 10.81 -11.64
N GLY A 165 -2.20 11.73 -11.06
CA GLY A 165 -3.33 11.42 -10.20
C GLY A 165 -4.63 12.06 -10.71
N PRO A 166 -5.78 11.81 -10.05
CA PRO A 166 -7.04 12.45 -10.39
C PRO A 166 -7.01 13.99 -10.24
N GLY A 167 -7.74 14.70 -11.10
CA GLY A 167 -7.90 16.17 -11.04
C GLY A 167 -9.31 16.65 -10.66
N GLY A 168 -10.24 15.73 -10.41
CA GLY A 168 -11.60 16.07 -9.99
C GLY A 168 -11.68 16.51 -8.52
N PRO A 169 -12.82 17.06 -8.07
CA PRO A 169 -13.01 17.39 -6.66
C PRO A 169 -12.96 16.13 -5.78
N GLY A 170 -12.40 16.27 -4.58
CA GLY A 170 -12.29 15.19 -3.59
C GLY A 170 -10.92 15.10 -2.93
N LEU A 171 -10.80 14.12 -2.03
CA LEU A 171 -9.55 13.70 -1.41
C LEU A 171 -8.95 12.54 -2.21
N HIS A 172 -7.75 12.73 -2.73
CA HIS A 172 -7.09 11.78 -3.62
C HIS A 172 -5.82 11.23 -2.98
N ARG A 173 -5.60 9.93 -3.16
CA ARG A 173 -4.40 9.20 -2.70
C ARG A 173 -3.66 8.65 -3.92
N VAL A 174 -2.37 8.93 -4.01
CA VAL A 174 -1.47 8.39 -5.05
C VAL A 174 -0.24 7.81 -4.37
N TYR A 175 0.19 6.65 -4.83
CA TYR A 175 1.36 5.97 -4.28
C TYR A 175 2.55 6.10 -5.21
N TRP A 176 3.67 6.56 -4.66
CA TRP A 176 4.96 6.44 -5.31
C TRP A 176 5.65 5.16 -4.85
N ASP A 177 5.89 4.25 -5.78
CA ASP A 177 6.55 2.95 -5.59
C ASP A 177 8.04 3.03 -5.15
N LEU A 178 8.53 4.22 -4.79
CA LEU A 178 9.92 4.51 -4.39
C LEU A 178 10.94 4.14 -5.46
N ARG A 179 10.52 4.10 -6.73
CA ARG A 179 11.41 3.80 -7.85
C ARG A 179 11.63 5.01 -8.73
N THR A 180 12.82 5.06 -9.31
CA THR A 180 13.11 6.00 -10.39
C THR A 180 12.27 5.67 -11.63
N ARG A 181 12.26 6.55 -12.62
CA ARG A 181 11.86 6.14 -13.97
C ARG A 181 12.81 5.03 -14.47
N ALA A 182 12.27 3.98 -15.08
CA ALA A 182 13.10 3.05 -15.85
C ALA A 182 13.75 3.82 -17.01
N LYS A 183 15.09 3.87 -17.05
CA LYS A 183 15.81 4.48 -18.17
C LYS A 183 15.40 3.72 -19.46
N PRO A 184 14.90 4.39 -20.50
CA PRO A 184 14.60 3.73 -21.77
C PRO A 184 15.85 3.00 -22.26
N LEU A 185 15.70 1.76 -22.71
CA LEU A 185 16.81 0.97 -23.23
C LEU A 185 17.48 1.73 -24.39
N GLY A 186 18.81 1.89 -24.31
CA GLY A 186 19.60 2.40 -25.42
C GLY A 186 19.43 1.52 -26.67
N PRO A 187 19.78 1.99 -27.88
CA PRO A 187 19.60 1.23 -29.11
C PRO A 187 20.24 -0.17 -29.09
N ALA A 188 21.44 -0.31 -28.51
CA ALA A 188 22.12 -1.60 -28.34
C ALA A 188 21.35 -2.53 -27.39
N ALA A 189 21.00 -2.06 -26.20
CA ALA A 189 20.24 -2.84 -25.22
C ALA A 189 18.83 -3.23 -25.73
N ARG A 190 18.22 -2.41 -26.61
CA ARG A 190 16.99 -2.77 -27.33
C ARG A 190 17.23 -3.92 -28.31
N ARG A 191 18.27 -3.85 -29.13
CA ARG A 191 18.64 -4.94 -30.05
C ARG A 191 18.91 -6.24 -29.28
N ASP A 192 19.67 -6.16 -28.19
CA ASP A 192 19.98 -7.32 -27.35
C ASP A 192 18.73 -7.89 -26.68
N SER A 193 17.79 -7.04 -26.26
CA SER A 193 16.50 -7.51 -25.71
C SER A 193 15.63 -8.23 -26.73
N VAL A 194 15.63 -7.78 -27.99
CA VAL A 194 14.92 -8.44 -29.10
C VAL A 194 15.58 -9.76 -29.47
N ILE A 195 16.91 -9.79 -29.52
CA ILE A 195 17.68 -11.02 -29.79
C ILE A 195 17.43 -12.04 -28.66
N ALA A 196 17.50 -11.63 -27.39
CA ALA A 196 17.24 -12.49 -26.25
C ALA A 196 15.80 -13.02 -26.20
N ALA A 197 14.80 -12.21 -26.61
CA ALA A 197 13.41 -12.64 -26.73
C ALA A 197 13.23 -13.68 -27.85
N ASN A 198 13.84 -13.44 -29.01
CA ASN A 198 13.83 -14.40 -30.13
C ASN A 198 14.52 -15.72 -29.77
N GLN A 199 15.67 -15.66 -29.09
CA GLN A 199 16.38 -16.85 -28.62
C GLN A 199 15.59 -17.64 -27.57
N ARG A 200 14.80 -16.98 -26.72
CA ARG A 200 13.88 -17.67 -25.80
C ARG A 200 12.82 -18.44 -26.56
N ARG A 201 12.14 -17.79 -27.51
CA ARG A 201 11.13 -18.46 -28.35
C ARG A 201 11.70 -19.66 -29.10
N ILE A 202 12.89 -19.51 -29.69
CA ILE A 202 13.57 -20.61 -30.40
C ILE A 202 13.88 -21.77 -29.44
N ARG A 203 14.39 -21.48 -28.24
CA ARG A 203 14.65 -22.52 -27.23
C ARG A 203 13.37 -23.21 -26.76
N GLU A 204 12.31 -22.45 -26.48
CA GLU A 204 11.01 -22.99 -26.08
C GLU A 204 10.40 -23.89 -27.17
N ASP A 205 10.47 -23.48 -28.45
CA ASP A 205 10.04 -24.29 -29.59
C ASP A 205 10.89 -25.55 -29.76
N SER A 206 12.19 -25.47 -29.47
CA SER A 206 13.11 -26.62 -29.53
C SER A 206 12.79 -27.63 -28.44
N VAL A 207 12.50 -27.15 -27.22
CA VAL A 207 12.11 -28.00 -26.06
C VAL A 207 10.76 -28.67 -26.32
N ARG A 208 9.78 -27.96 -26.88
CA ARG A 208 8.49 -28.53 -27.28
C ARG A 208 8.62 -29.58 -28.38
N ARG A 209 9.44 -29.33 -29.41
CA ARG A 209 9.69 -30.31 -30.49
C ARG A 209 10.43 -31.55 -30.01
N ALA A 210 11.26 -31.44 -28.98
CA ALA A 210 11.96 -32.57 -28.36
C ALA A 210 11.08 -33.38 -27.38
N GLY A 211 9.79 -33.05 -27.25
CA GLY A 211 8.86 -33.75 -26.35
C GLY A 211 9.04 -33.41 -24.86
N GLY A 212 9.79 -32.35 -24.53
CA GLY A 212 10.01 -31.91 -23.14
C GLY A 212 8.89 -31.02 -22.62
N ASP A 213 8.40 -31.30 -21.41
CA ASP A 213 7.48 -30.43 -20.67
C ASP A 213 8.17 -29.11 -20.29
N THR A 214 7.62 -27.98 -20.73
CA THR A 214 8.16 -26.64 -20.47
C THR A 214 8.00 -26.18 -19.01
N THR A 215 7.41 -27.01 -18.15
CA THR A 215 7.10 -26.65 -16.75
C THR A 215 8.26 -26.91 -15.79
N SER A 216 9.31 -27.64 -16.17
CA SER A 216 10.46 -27.97 -15.31
C SER A 216 11.71 -27.15 -15.67
N GLY A 217 11.66 -25.84 -15.47
CA GLY A 217 12.72 -24.90 -15.85
C GLY A 217 13.24 -23.99 -14.74
N ALA A 218 13.15 -24.39 -13.48
CA ALA A 218 13.80 -23.68 -12.38
C ALA A 218 14.43 -24.66 -11.38
N GLY A 219 15.75 -24.84 -11.52
CA GLY A 219 16.62 -25.38 -10.47
C GLY A 219 16.81 -26.89 -10.47
N ARG A 220 18.00 -27.35 -10.90
CA ARG A 220 18.75 -28.42 -10.22
C ARG A 220 20.16 -28.58 -10.82
N ARG A 221 21.17 -28.22 -10.03
CA ARG A 221 22.53 -28.75 -10.16
C ARG A 221 22.62 -30.00 -9.27
N GLY A 222 22.98 -31.13 -9.89
CA GLY A 222 23.77 -32.21 -9.29
C GLY A 222 23.07 -33.26 -8.40
N GLY A 223 23.07 -34.52 -8.88
CA GLY A 223 23.40 -35.69 -8.05
C GLY A 223 22.33 -36.78 -7.84
N GLY A 224 22.42 -37.87 -8.64
CA GLY A 224 22.30 -39.25 -8.13
C GLY A 224 20.92 -39.93 -8.03
N GLY A 225 20.56 -40.70 -9.07
CA GLY A 225 19.96 -42.05 -9.05
C GLY A 225 18.83 -42.43 -8.08
N LEU A 226 17.66 -42.80 -8.62
CA LEU A 226 17.15 -44.19 -8.76
C LEU A 226 15.66 -44.18 -9.11
N ALA A 227 15.24 -45.21 -9.86
CA ALA A 227 13.95 -45.36 -10.52
C ALA A 227 12.88 -46.10 -9.69
N LYS A 228 11.67 -46.12 -10.27
CA LYS A 228 10.49 -47.00 -10.11
C LYS A 228 9.40 -46.60 -9.10
N GLY A 229 8.17 -46.63 -9.62
CA GLY A 229 6.96 -46.88 -8.84
C GLY A 229 5.79 -46.01 -9.28
N ASP A 230 4.93 -46.57 -10.13
CA ASP A 230 3.64 -46.02 -10.54
C ASP A 230 2.77 -45.61 -9.34
N LEU A 231 1.94 -44.58 -9.51
CA LEU A 231 0.56 -44.55 -8.99
C LEU A 231 -0.23 -43.44 -9.73
N ASN A 232 -0.89 -43.86 -10.81
CA ASN A 232 -2.00 -43.16 -11.44
C ASN A 232 -3.14 -42.95 -10.44
N LEU A 233 -3.67 -41.72 -10.31
CA LEU A 233 -5.12 -41.49 -10.11
C LEU A 233 -5.52 -40.11 -10.70
N ARG A 234 -6.34 -40.13 -11.74
CA ARG A 234 -7.32 -39.10 -12.15
C ARG A 234 -8.72 -39.75 -12.04
N PRO A 235 -9.84 -39.03 -12.14
CA PRO A 235 -10.28 -37.77 -11.50
C PRO A 235 -11.66 -37.96 -10.81
N SER A 236 -12.20 -36.95 -10.12
CA SER A 236 -13.66 -36.82 -9.96
C SER A 236 -14.12 -35.37 -10.07
N GLU A 237 -15.10 -35.17 -10.95
CA GLU A 237 -15.84 -33.92 -11.11
C GLU A 237 -16.95 -33.80 -10.05
N SER A 238 -17.04 -32.61 -9.44
CA SER A 238 -18.19 -31.78 -8.97
C SER A 238 -19.50 -32.43 -8.44
N PRO A 239 -20.15 -31.81 -7.43
CA PRO A 239 -21.14 -30.78 -7.77
C PRO A 239 -21.12 -29.50 -6.90
N THR A 240 -21.70 -28.48 -7.54
CA THR A 240 -21.98 -27.08 -7.19
C THR A 240 -22.79 -26.79 -5.92
N LEU A 241 -22.54 -25.61 -5.32
CA LEU A 241 -23.50 -24.57 -4.85
C LEU A 241 -22.63 -23.34 -4.43
N GLY A 242 -22.60 -22.17 -5.09
CA GLY A 242 -23.68 -21.28 -5.56
C GLY A 242 -24.22 -20.50 -4.34
N ALA A 243 -24.09 -19.18 -4.16
CA ALA A 243 -24.22 -18.02 -5.05
C ALA A 243 -23.27 -16.87 -4.60
N ALA A 244 -22.49 -16.22 -5.48
CA ALA A 244 -22.87 -15.20 -6.47
C ALA A 244 -23.48 -13.93 -5.85
N ALA A 245 -22.65 -12.88 -5.71
CA ALA A 245 -23.09 -11.49 -5.74
C ALA A 245 -22.62 -10.85 -7.06
N PRO A 246 -23.43 -9.98 -7.70
CA PRO A 246 -23.24 -9.59 -9.09
C PRO A 246 -22.39 -8.34 -9.26
N GLY A 247 -21.55 -8.35 -10.30
CA GLY A 247 -21.32 -7.22 -11.20
C GLY A 247 -20.67 -5.95 -10.64
N SER A 248 -19.35 -5.88 -10.67
CA SER A 248 -18.70 -4.67 -11.21
C SER A 248 -17.48 -5.10 -12.03
N GLY A 249 -17.45 -4.64 -13.28
CA GLY A 249 -16.50 -5.08 -14.29
C GLY A 249 -15.07 -4.71 -13.93
N GLY A 250 -14.26 -5.73 -13.63
CA GLY A 250 -12.81 -5.64 -13.67
C GLY A 250 -12.33 -6.01 -15.07
N GLY A 251 -12.00 -5.01 -15.88
CA GLY A 251 -11.33 -5.23 -17.16
C GLY A 251 -10.06 -6.03 -16.94
N GLY A 252 -10.05 -7.27 -17.45
CA GLY A 252 -8.90 -8.15 -17.47
C GLY A 252 -7.83 -7.58 -18.40
N GLY A 253 -6.91 -6.80 -17.83
CA GLY A 253 -5.62 -6.51 -18.43
C GLY A 253 -4.66 -7.64 -18.08
N GLY A 254 -4.56 -8.65 -18.95
CA GLY A 254 -3.56 -9.70 -18.86
C GLY A 254 -2.16 -9.10 -18.82
N GLY A 255 -1.55 -9.12 -17.63
CA GLY A 255 -0.14 -8.82 -17.43
C GLY A 255 0.70 -9.95 -18.00
N GLY A 256 0.91 -9.92 -19.31
CA GLY A 256 1.92 -10.75 -19.96
C GLY A 256 3.28 -10.50 -19.30
N GLY A 257 3.99 -11.59 -19.01
CA GLY A 257 5.36 -11.60 -18.51
C GLY A 257 6.31 -10.92 -19.48
N GLY A 258 6.37 -9.60 -19.42
CA GLY A 258 7.37 -8.78 -20.07
C GLY A 258 8.40 -8.37 -19.03
N SER A 259 9.64 -8.84 -19.20
CA SER A 259 10.82 -8.38 -18.45
C SER A 259 11.16 -6.91 -18.80
N GLY A 260 10.23 -5.99 -18.57
CA GLY A 260 10.53 -4.57 -18.49
C GLY A 260 11.15 -4.34 -17.12
N ARG A 261 12.45 -4.01 -17.07
CA ARG A 261 13.12 -3.67 -15.82
C ARG A 261 12.33 -2.53 -15.15
N ALA A 262 11.64 -2.82 -14.06
CA ALA A 262 11.09 -1.79 -13.20
C ALA A 262 12.22 -0.82 -12.79
N GLY A 263 11.89 0.45 -12.54
CA GLY A 263 12.88 1.43 -12.08
C GLY A 263 13.64 0.92 -10.85
N ILE A 264 14.87 1.41 -10.66
CA ILE A 264 15.66 1.04 -9.49
C ILE A 264 15.05 1.76 -8.29
N ASN A 265 15.07 1.11 -7.12
CA ASN A 265 14.67 1.78 -5.88
C ASN A 265 15.56 3.01 -5.66
N VAL A 266 14.97 4.09 -5.17
CA VAL A 266 15.72 5.30 -4.83
C VAL A 266 16.59 5.08 -3.60
N ASP A 267 17.57 5.94 -3.37
CA ASP A 267 18.33 5.92 -2.12
C ASP A 267 17.48 6.51 -0.97
N PRO A 268 17.66 6.06 0.28
CA PRO A 268 17.09 6.74 1.44
C PRO A 268 17.49 8.22 1.49
N GLY A 269 16.58 9.07 1.96
CA GLY A 269 16.78 10.51 2.02
C GLY A 269 15.50 11.30 1.76
N ASP A 270 15.66 12.62 1.64
CA ASP A 270 14.55 13.54 1.44
C ASP A 270 14.29 13.80 -0.05
N TYR A 271 13.01 13.75 -0.42
CA TYR A 271 12.54 13.99 -1.77
C TYR A 271 11.49 15.10 -1.77
N LEU A 272 11.69 16.09 -2.63
CA LEU A 272 10.72 17.16 -2.83
C LEU A 272 9.65 16.68 -3.80
N VAL A 273 8.42 16.61 -3.33
CA VAL A 273 7.23 16.30 -4.13
C VAL A 273 6.51 17.59 -4.45
N THR A 274 6.30 17.85 -5.73
CA THR A 274 5.54 18.99 -6.23
C THR A 274 4.28 18.50 -6.91
N ILE A 275 3.12 18.91 -6.41
CA ILE A 275 1.83 18.68 -7.03
C ILE A 275 1.45 19.92 -7.84
N THR A 276 1.05 19.73 -9.09
CA THR A 276 0.48 20.77 -9.95
C THR A 276 -0.98 20.44 -10.25
N ALA A 277 -1.89 21.22 -9.68
CA ALA A 277 -3.34 21.09 -9.85
C ALA A 277 -3.99 22.47 -9.87
N ASN A 278 -5.03 22.68 -10.68
CA ASN A 278 -5.77 23.94 -10.76
C ASN A 278 -4.87 25.19 -10.96
N GLY A 279 -3.78 25.06 -11.71
CA GLY A 279 -2.80 26.13 -11.92
C GLY A 279 -1.91 26.46 -10.71
N GLN A 280 -2.10 25.79 -9.58
CA GLN A 280 -1.29 25.95 -8.37
C GLN A 280 -0.20 24.87 -8.29
N GLN A 281 0.95 25.24 -7.75
CA GLN A 281 2.01 24.30 -7.39
C GLN A 281 2.16 24.26 -5.87
N LEU A 282 1.98 23.07 -5.29
CA LEU A 282 2.15 22.80 -3.87
C LEU A 282 3.30 21.84 -3.66
N ARG A 283 4.07 22.03 -2.59
CA ARG A 283 5.29 21.29 -2.34
C ARG A 283 5.30 20.69 -0.94
N GLN A 284 5.70 19.43 -0.84
CA GLN A 284 5.97 18.74 0.42
C GLN A 284 7.25 17.92 0.31
N VAL A 285 7.89 17.68 1.43
CA VAL A 285 9.03 16.76 1.51
C VAL A 285 8.53 15.40 1.95
N VAL A 286 8.93 14.36 1.23
CA VAL A 286 8.77 12.96 1.65
C VAL A 286 10.14 12.46 2.07
N ARG A 287 10.25 11.95 3.29
CA ARG A 287 11.44 11.24 3.77
C ARG A 287 11.31 9.76 3.41
N VAL A 288 12.36 9.21 2.80
CA VAL A 288 12.47 7.78 2.49
C VAL A 288 13.50 7.16 3.41
N GLU A 289 13.09 6.15 4.16
CA GLU A 289 13.93 5.44 5.13
C GLU A 289 14.09 3.98 4.71
N ARG A 290 15.25 3.40 4.98
CA ARG A 290 15.45 1.95 4.86
C ARG A 290 15.11 1.32 6.19
N VAL A 291 14.20 0.35 6.20
CA VAL A 291 14.01 -0.48 7.39
C VAL A 291 15.29 -1.29 7.53
N GLY A 292 16.02 -1.11 8.64
CA GLY A 292 17.21 -1.90 8.94
C GLY A 292 16.86 -3.38 8.90
N GLU A 293 17.81 -4.23 8.49
CA GLU A 293 17.66 -5.67 8.70
C GLU A 293 17.36 -5.87 10.18
N ILE A 294 16.27 -6.57 10.50
CA ILE A 294 16.11 -7.17 11.81
C ILE A 294 17.27 -8.16 11.90
N ILE A 295 18.37 -7.75 12.53
CA ILE A 295 19.33 -8.69 13.08
C ILE A 295 18.54 -9.31 14.22
N ASP A 296 17.96 -10.49 13.98
CA ASP A 296 17.46 -11.35 15.03
C ASP A 296 18.65 -11.66 15.95
N ASN A 297 18.86 -10.83 16.96
CA ASN A 297 19.46 -11.28 18.19
C ASN A 297 18.67 -10.71 19.38
N PRO A 298 17.49 -11.26 19.71
CA PRO A 298 16.78 -10.94 20.93
C PRO A 298 17.42 -11.58 22.18
N LEU A 299 18.60 -12.20 22.05
CA LEU A 299 19.39 -12.74 23.15
C LEU A 299 20.79 -12.15 23.08
N GLY A 300 20.97 -10.99 23.72
CA GLY A 300 22.30 -10.58 24.14
C GLY A 300 22.92 -11.72 24.95
N SER A 301 24.06 -12.22 24.50
CA SER A 301 24.92 -13.11 25.28
C SER A 301 25.21 -12.43 26.63
N PRO A 302 25.03 -13.12 27.77
CA PRO A 302 25.34 -12.54 29.07
C PRO A 302 26.83 -12.71 29.37
N ASP A 303 27.72 -11.97 28.68
CA ASP A 303 29.17 -12.10 28.92
C ASP A 303 29.93 -10.76 28.78
N ASP A 304 29.32 -9.63 29.13
CA ASP A 304 30.03 -8.35 29.29
C ASP A 304 29.68 -7.73 30.66
N GLU A 305 30.16 -8.35 31.73
CA GLU A 305 30.31 -7.68 33.03
C GLU A 305 31.54 -6.75 32.94
N GLU A 306 31.31 -5.45 32.69
CA GLU A 306 32.34 -4.44 32.91
C GLU A 306 32.55 -4.25 34.42
N GLU A 307 33.73 -4.67 34.85
CA GLU A 307 34.36 -4.48 36.16
C GLU A 307 34.48 -2.98 36.50
N SER A 308 33.53 -2.46 37.29
CA SER A 308 33.66 -1.13 37.90
C SER A 308 34.69 -1.18 39.02
N GLN A 309 35.89 -0.67 38.75
CA GLN A 309 36.94 -0.47 39.74
C GLN A 309 36.52 0.56 40.79
N GLU A 310 36.43 0.08 42.04
CA GLU A 310 36.22 0.84 43.27
C GLU A 310 37.45 1.71 43.56
N ILE A 311 37.27 3.03 43.65
CA ILE A 311 38.29 3.98 44.08
C ILE A 311 38.04 4.26 45.57
N ASP A 312 38.91 3.74 46.43
CA ASP A 312 38.93 4.03 47.87
C ASP A 312 39.22 5.52 48.16
N PRO A 313 38.60 6.12 49.19
CA PRO A 313 38.94 7.46 49.64
C PRO A 313 40.18 7.44 50.55
N ILE A 314 41.19 8.25 50.20
CA ILE A 314 42.31 8.56 51.09
C ILE A 314 41.90 9.73 51.99
N ASP A 315 41.81 9.46 53.29
CA ASP A 315 41.70 10.45 54.37
C ASP A 315 43.10 10.77 54.93
N PRO A 316 43.30 11.96 55.49
CA PRO A 316 43.71 12.01 56.90
C PRO A 316 42.91 12.97 57.79
#